data_AF-A0AA39X6N5-F1
#
_entry.id   AF-A0AA39X6N5-F1
#
_cell.length_a   1.000
_cell.length_b   1.000
_cell.length_c   1.000
_cell.angle_alpha   90.00
_cell.angle_beta   90.00
_cell.angle_gamma   90.00
#
_symmetry.space_group_name_H-M   'P 1'
#
loop_
_entity.id
_entity.type
_entity.pdbx_description
1 polymer ?
#
loop_
_entity_poly.entity_id
_entity_poly.type
_entity_poly.pdbx_seq_one_letter_code
_entity_poly.pdbx_strand_id
1 'polypeptide(L)'
;MRSPPLTAMNGQAAASPKKAGNLVDQVEKVVDRHLSYAEDAYMGITSPTTPARHGLDTDATSVYYALYLRRLLSGIPLSCHESFAHPVACVMAISSRNPSPIEALRRLYTETTQGENRLPVWVDGEYLRYYVLVHDEERSDITKSLALFDQMKRHFGLHCHLLRIRSSETAETDDDSQQLPRSDWMTPAEEIADIERSDRDEDFEDPTRYIFGSDATAIRTFVREMVTQSIIPTMERNVSVWNDQVASRRRGLSGRFMSLSKRFTFGGSSRSSTGARATGSTNYEALGFYRPDTPEAIMRRLADFAFMLRDWKLAMSTYDLLRSDFQSDKAWKYHAAANEMAAFALLIMPQNMSSKTRIETINQMLEQAFYSYHIRCTSVYGAVRCTVLALELLRLRGGSGIDEAVRWGIRLLETGLLGRVGDALLKERMAICYASKSGAGSQAWGSRRRKSALWSVLGAETWIAQAKYIQAQKCLNEARKMYSLLPGECGVQNFGIASDFLAHLNEQLREGLRIEIPTRGDESGDVDENGEPELLVDEESETLDRRRSRRTSLIVPGAGGGGAALETAPLTPLVPARLSSVEDEGEVTSPSKDGFG
;
A
#
# COMPACT_ATOMS: atom_id res chain seq x y z
N MET A 1 0.84 64.87 -9.54
CA MET A 1 0.03 64.56 -8.34
C MET A 1 -1.24 63.86 -8.80
N ARG A 2 -1.61 62.79 -8.09
CA ARG A 2 -2.83 61.97 -8.18
C ARG A 2 -2.81 60.76 -9.13
N SER A 3 -2.84 59.61 -8.46
CA SER A 3 -2.99 58.23 -8.89
C SER A 3 -4.32 57.94 -9.59
N PRO A 4 -4.43 56.89 -10.41
CA PRO A 4 -5.71 56.37 -10.90
C PRO A 4 -6.31 55.31 -9.94
N PRO A 5 -7.62 55.01 -10.04
CA PRO A 5 -8.30 54.07 -9.16
C PRO A 5 -8.15 52.61 -9.62
N LEU A 6 -8.15 51.73 -8.64
CA LEU A 6 -8.22 50.27 -8.75
C LEU A 6 -9.60 49.83 -9.23
N THR A 7 -9.68 48.93 -10.22
CA THR A 7 -10.82 48.00 -10.33
C THR A 7 -10.45 46.72 -11.10
N ALA A 8 -10.46 45.62 -10.34
CA ALA A 8 -10.81 44.23 -10.67
C ALA A 8 -10.25 43.58 -11.96
N MET A 9 -9.26 42.69 -11.78
CA MET A 9 -9.00 41.58 -12.71
C MET A 9 -9.87 40.38 -12.32
N ASN A 10 -10.65 39.90 -13.29
CA ASN A 10 -11.37 38.62 -13.25
C ASN A 10 -10.38 37.47 -13.00
N GLY A 11 -10.37 36.96 -11.77
CA GLY A 11 -9.79 35.66 -11.47
C GLY A 11 -10.79 34.58 -11.88
N GLN A 12 -10.49 33.86 -12.97
CA GLN A 12 -11.02 32.51 -13.12
C GLN A 12 -10.50 31.71 -11.93
N ALA A 13 -11.41 31.40 -11.01
CA ALA A 13 -11.15 30.51 -9.90
C ALA A 13 -10.66 29.18 -10.47
N ALA A 14 -9.37 28.91 -10.30
CA ALA A 14 -8.86 27.54 -10.36
C ALA A 14 -9.76 26.71 -9.46
N ALA A 15 -10.37 25.67 -10.04
CA ALA A 15 -11.29 24.79 -9.36
C ALA A 15 -10.68 24.37 -8.02
N SER A 16 -11.28 24.81 -6.92
CA SER A 16 -11.03 24.20 -5.62
C SER A 16 -11.31 22.71 -5.79
N PRO A 17 -10.43 21.81 -5.31
CA PRO A 17 -10.72 20.40 -5.36
C PRO A 17 -12.02 20.19 -4.59
N LYS A 18 -13.07 19.79 -5.32
CA LYS A 18 -14.33 19.29 -4.74
C LYS A 18 -13.92 18.37 -3.59
N LYS A 19 -14.49 18.56 -2.39
CA LYS A 19 -14.17 17.81 -1.16
C LYS A 19 -13.89 16.34 -1.48
N ALA A 20 -12.62 16.02 -1.69
CA ALA A 20 -12.21 14.63 -1.82
C ALA A 20 -12.53 14.01 -0.45
N GLY A 21 -13.28 12.90 -0.44
CA GLY A 21 -13.57 12.17 0.80
C GLY A 21 -12.27 11.87 1.55
N ASN A 22 -12.36 11.56 2.84
CA ASN A 22 -11.18 11.14 3.60
C ASN A 22 -10.50 9.97 2.86
N LEU A 23 -9.17 9.94 2.83
CA LEU A 23 -8.41 8.93 2.08
C LEU A 23 -8.81 7.52 2.48
N VAL A 24 -9.10 7.29 3.76
CA VAL A 24 -9.60 5.99 4.25
C VAL A 24 -10.93 5.62 3.58
N ASP A 25 -11.87 6.56 3.43
CA ASP A 25 -13.15 6.31 2.75
C ASP A 25 -12.95 5.97 1.27
N GLN A 26 -11.95 6.59 0.61
CA GLN A 26 -11.62 6.26 -0.78
C GLN A 26 -11.02 4.85 -0.90
N VAL A 27 -10.17 4.46 0.04
CA VAL A 27 -9.62 3.09 0.11
C VAL A 27 -10.77 2.09 0.32
N GLU A 28 -11.69 2.36 1.25
CA GLU A 28 -12.87 1.53 1.48
C GLU A 28 -13.69 1.37 0.19
N LYS A 29 -13.98 2.47 -0.52
CA LYS A 29 -14.75 2.45 -1.78
C LYS A 29 -14.07 1.61 -2.86
N VAL A 30 -12.75 1.74 -3.02
CA VAL A 30 -11.97 0.94 -4.00
C VAL A 30 -12.08 -0.54 -3.68
N VAL A 31 -11.78 -0.92 -2.44
CA VAL A 31 -11.73 -2.34 -2.06
C VAL A 31 -13.12 -2.95 -2.09
N ASP A 32 -14.16 -2.21 -1.70
CA ASP A 32 -15.55 -2.65 -1.80
C ASP A 32 -15.98 -2.89 -3.26
N ARG A 33 -15.56 -2.05 -4.20
CA ARG A 33 -15.88 -2.25 -5.63
C ARG A 33 -15.23 -3.52 -6.18
N HIS A 34 -13.96 -3.76 -5.87
CA HIS A 34 -13.25 -4.99 -6.24
C HIS A 34 -13.86 -6.23 -5.58
N LEU A 35 -14.22 -6.14 -4.30
CA LEU A 35 -14.92 -7.20 -3.58
C LEU A 35 -16.28 -7.52 -4.22
N SER A 36 -17.09 -6.49 -4.47
CA SER A 36 -18.42 -6.64 -5.07
C SER A 36 -18.34 -7.32 -6.44
N TYR A 37 -17.45 -6.84 -7.30
CA TYR A 37 -17.23 -7.46 -8.61
C TYR A 37 -16.83 -8.93 -8.50
N ALA A 38 -15.97 -9.28 -7.53
CA ALA A 38 -15.59 -10.66 -7.34
C ALA A 38 -16.75 -11.53 -6.83
N GLU A 39 -17.55 -11.03 -5.88
CA GLU A 39 -18.77 -11.74 -5.44
C GLU A 39 -19.70 -11.99 -6.62
N ASP A 40 -20.00 -10.98 -7.44
CA ASP A 40 -20.85 -11.09 -8.63
C ASP A 40 -20.28 -12.10 -9.65
N ALA A 41 -18.97 -12.07 -9.90
CA ALA A 41 -18.30 -12.95 -10.85
C ALA A 41 -18.36 -14.43 -10.42
N TYR A 42 -18.24 -14.72 -9.13
CA TYR A 42 -18.38 -16.10 -8.63
C TYR A 42 -19.82 -16.60 -8.66
N MET A 43 -20.79 -15.72 -8.44
CA MET A 43 -22.22 -16.08 -8.48
C MET A 43 -22.71 -16.31 -9.92
N GLY A 44 -22.06 -15.71 -10.92
CA GLY A 44 -22.39 -15.90 -12.34
C GLY A 44 -21.85 -17.19 -13.02
N ILE A 45 -20.94 -17.94 -12.38
CA ILE A 45 -20.33 -19.14 -12.97
C ILE A 45 -21.05 -20.41 -12.48
N THR A 46 -21.69 -21.16 -13.39
CA THR A 46 -22.42 -22.42 -13.13
C THR A 46 -21.54 -23.63 -12.76
N SER A 47 -20.24 -23.42 -12.53
CA SER A 47 -19.30 -24.47 -12.09
C SER A 47 -18.18 -23.84 -11.25
N PRO A 48 -18.11 -24.09 -9.93
CA PRO A 48 -17.13 -23.47 -9.06
C PRO A 48 -15.76 -24.14 -9.24
N THR A 49 -14.93 -23.64 -10.15
CA THR A 49 -13.48 -23.93 -10.13
C THR A 49 -12.79 -23.04 -9.09
N THR A 50 -13.15 -23.27 -7.83
CA THR A 50 -12.28 -23.38 -6.64
C THR A 50 -11.33 -22.25 -6.24
N PRO A 51 -11.84 -21.08 -5.84
CA PRO A 51 -11.17 -20.23 -4.83
C PRO A 51 -11.92 -20.24 -3.49
N ALA A 52 -13.20 -20.61 -3.48
CA ALA A 52 -14.03 -20.73 -2.27
C ALA A 52 -13.68 -21.95 -1.38
N ARG A 53 -12.96 -22.96 -1.91
CA ARG A 53 -12.42 -24.07 -1.09
C ARG A 53 -11.10 -23.72 -0.40
N HIS A 54 -10.49 -22.57 -0.70
CA HIS A 54 -9.26 -22.14 -0.05
C HIS A 54 -9.61 -21.38 1.23
N GLY A 55 -9.21 -21.94 2.38
CA GLY A 55 -9.31 -21.27 3.69
C GLY A 55 -8.43 -20.02 3.77
N LEU A 56 -8.38 -19.37 4.94
CA LEU A 56 -7.44 -18.27 5.13
C LEU A 56 -6.03 -18.86 5.17
N ASP A 57 -5.21 -18.50 4.18
CA ASP A 57 -3.80 -18.90 4.18
C ASP A 57 -3.08 -18.16 5.31
N THR A 58 -2.39 -18.92 6.17
CA THR A 58 -1.60 -18.34 7.28
C THR A 58 -0.30 -17.71 6.80
N ASP A 59 0.20 -18.18 5.66
CA ASP A 59 1.47 -17.78 5.05
C ASP A 59 1.27 -16.68 3.99
N ALA A 60 0.12 -16.67 3.30
CA ALA A 60 -0.26 -15.61 2.37
C ALA A 60 -1.21 -14.56 2.99
N THR A 61 -1.09 -13.32 2.55
CA THR A 61 -2.02 -12.24 2.96
C THR A 61 -3.25 -12.27 2.06
N SER A 62 -4.46 -12.17 2.64
CA SER A 62 -5.71 -11.99 1.87
C SER A 62 -5.52 -10.90 0.81
N VAL A 63 -5.90 -11.20 -0.43
CA VAL A 63 -5.63 -10.30 -1.56
C VAL A 63 -6.33 -8.95 -1.37
N TYR A 64 -7.51 -8.92 -0.75
CA TYR A 64 -8.24 -7.69 -0.44
C TYR A 64 -7.63 -6.91 0.72
N TYR A 65 -7.10 -7.57 1.74
CA TYR A 65 -6.34 -6.87 2.78
C TYR A 65 -5.03 -6.31 2.24
N ALA A 66 -4.33 -7.05 1.38
CA ALA A 66 -3.15 -6.56 0.69
C ALA A 66 -3.47 -5.35 -0.22
N LEU A 67 -4.59 -5.40 -0.94
CA LEU A 67 -5.10 -4.26 -1.73
C LEU A 67 -5.41 -3.07 -0.83
N TYR A 68 -6.12 -3.28 0.29
CA TYR A 68 -6.44 -2.23 1.27
C TYR A 68 -5.16 -1.54 1.77
N LEU A 69 -4.16 -2.31 2.19
CA LEU A 69 -2.85 -1.77 2.60
C LEU A 69 -2.17 -1.01 1.48
N ARG A 70 -2.11 -1.57 0.27
CA ARG A 70 -1.45 -0.95 -0.88
C ARG A 70 -2.11 0.38 -1.22
N ARG A 71 -3.43 0.45 -1.17
CA ARG A 71 -4.21 1.67 -1.42
C ARG A 71 -4.04 2.72 -0.35
N LEU A 72 -4.02 2.31 0.92
CA LEU A 72 -3.68 3.19 2.03
C LEU A 72 -2.29 3.83 1.86
N LEU A 73 -1.32 3.09 1.31
CA LEU A 73 0.06 3.54 1.14
C LEU A 73 0.38 4.19 -0.22
N SER A 74 -0.45 3.99 -1.24
CA SER A 74 -0.27 4.61 -2.56
C SER A 74 -0.61 6.10 -2.56
N GLY A 75 -1.57 6.53 -1.74
CA GLY A 75 -2.08 7.89 -1.69
C GLY A 75 -1.51 8.76 -0.58
N ILE A 76 -0.23 8.61 -0.19
CA ILE A 76 0.35 9.36 0.94
C ILE A 76 0.18 10.87 0.68
N PRO A 77 -0.58 11.59 1.52
CA PRO A 77 -0.84 13.00 1.29
C PRO A 77 0.43 13.82 1.52
N LEU A 78 0.70 14.78 0.63
CA LEU A 78 1.75 15.76 0.83
C LEU A 78 1.47 16.54 2.12
N SER A 79 2.40 16.51 3.07
CA SER A 79 2.18 17.10 4.39
C SER A 79 3.44 17.76 4.96
N CYS A 80 3.26 18.74 5.85
CA CYS A 80 4.38 19.51 6.40
C CYS A 80 5.20 18.77 7.46
N HIS A 81 4.70 17.65 7.98
CA HIS A 81 5.23 16.98 9.18
C HIS A 81 6.04 15.71 8.90
N GLU A 82 6.04 15.26 7.64
CA GLU A 82 6.88 14.17 7.14
C GLU A 82 7.22 14.41 5.66
N SER A 83 8.26 13.76 5.17
CA SER A 83 8.80 13.98 3.82
C SER A 83 8.73 12.77 2.90
N PHE A 84 7.99 11.72 3.26
CA PHE A 84 7.77 10.54 2.41
C PHE A 84 7.05 10.86 1.09
N ALA A 85 6.18 11.87 1.08
CA ALA A 85 5.51 12.36 -0.12
C ALA A 85 6.17 13.62 -0.72
N HIS A 86 7.29 14.09 -0.15
CA HIS A 86 8.02 15.22 -0.74
C HIS A 86 8.82 14.72 -1.94
N PRO A 87 8.93 15.50 -3.03
CA PRO A 87 9.66 15.06 -4.20
C PRO A 87 11.15 14.91 -3.89
N VAL A 88 11.69 13.72 -4.15
CA VAL A 88 13.14 13.48 -4.13
C VAL A 88 13.77 13.84 -5.49
N ALA A 89 12.98 13.77 -6.55
CA ALA A 89 13.34 14.19 -7.89
C ALA A 89 12.12 14.64 -8.69
N CYS A 90 12.34 15.41 -9.75
CA CYS A 90 11.35 15.85 -10.72
C CYS A 90 11.87 15.56 -12.13
N VAL A 91 11.05 14.85 -12.92
CA VAL A 91 11.36 14.53 -14.33
C VAL A 91 10.79 15.63 -15.22
N MET A 92 11.66 16.28 -15.99
CA MET A 92 11.29 17.31 -16.96
C MET A 92 11.50 16.75 -18.36
N ALA A 93 10.42 16.24 -18.95
CA ALA A 93 10.46 15.62 -20.27
C ALA A 93 10.12 16.63 -21.38
N ILE A 94 10.81 16.53 -22.51
CA ILE A 94 10.53 17.32 -23.70
C ILE A 94 10.74 16.51 -24.97
N SER A 95 9.85 16.68 -25.96
CA SER A 95 10.03 16.07 -27.27
C SER A 95 11.18 16.72 -28.04
N SER A 96 11.98 15.91 -28.74
CA SER A 96 12.99 16.38 -29.71
C SER A 96 12.42 17.20 -30.86
N ARG A 97 11.10 17.13 -31.07
CA ARG A 97 10.35 17.89 -32.09
C ARG A 97 9.94 19.28 -31.62
N ASN A 98 10.16 19.63 -30.36
CA ASN A 98 9.91 20.98 -29.87
C ASN A 98 10.85 21.97 -30.59
N PRO A 99 10.35 23.12 -31.09
CA PRO A 99 11.17 24.08 -31.84
C PRO A 99 12.25 24.76 -30.98
N SER A 100 12.02 24.90 -29.67
CA SER A 100 12.91 25.60 -28.74
C SER A 100 12.99 24.85 -27.40
N PRO A 101 13.58 23.64 -27.38
CA PRO A 101 13.51 22.73 -26.25
C PRO A 101 14.21 23.26 -25.00
N ILE A 102 15.38 23.91 -25.17
CA ILE A 102 16.13 24.48 -24.04
C ILE A 102 15.33 25.61 -23.36
N GLU A 103 14.72 26.49 -24.14
CA GLU A 103 13.91 27.59 -23.59
C GLU A 103 12.64 27.08 -22.91
N ALA A 104 11.98 26.08 -23.50
CA ALA A 104 10.82 25.43 -22.88
C ALA A 104 11.16 24.78 -21.54
N LEU A 105 12.31 24.10 -21.44
CA LEU A 105 12.79 23.54 -20.17
C LEU A 105 13.13 24.61 -19.14
N ARG A 106 13.76 25.73 -19.55
CA ARG A 106 14.01 26.88 -18.66
C ARG A 106 12.71 27.49 -18.13
N ARG A 107 11.69 27.60 -18.99
CA ARG A 107 10.37 28.08 -18.60
C ARG A 107 9.72 27.15 -17.56
N LEU A 108 9.73 25.85 -17.81
CA LEU A 108 9.21 24.85 -16.86
C LEU A 108 9.96 24.91 -15.52
N TYR A 109 11.27 25.15 -15.53
CA TYR A 109 12.07 25.31 -14.31
C TYR A 109 11.57 26.52 -13.49
N THR A 110 11.37 27.66 -14.16
CA THR A 110 10.88 28.88 -13.50
C THR A 110 9.46 28.71 -12.97
N GLU A 111 8.57 28.07 -13.74
CA GLU A 111 7.17 27.81 -13.33
C GLU A 111 7.08 26.90 -12.10
N THR A 112 7.92 25.87 -12.01
CA THR A 112 7.96 24.93 -10.86
C THR A 112 8.66 25.49 -9.63
N THR A 113 9.47 26.54 -9.79
CA THR A 113 10.26 27.13 -8.69
C THR A 113 9.63 28.42 -8.15
N GLN A 114 9.13 29.29 -9.03
CA GLN A 114 8.64 30.63 -8.71
C GLN A 114 7.20 30.88 -9.18
N GLY A 115 6.66 30.02 -10.04
CA GLY A 115 5.33 30.18 -10.63
C GLY A 115 4.20 29.62 -9.75
N GLU A 116 3.04 29.48 -10.39
CA GLU A 116 1.82 28.98 -9.76
C GLU A 116 1.91 27.50 -9.39
N ASN A 117 2.75 26.74 -10.09
CA ASN A 117 2.97 25.30 -9.87
C ASN A 117 4.07 25.02 -8.82
N ARG A 118 4.45 26.02 -8.02
CA ARG A 118 5.43 25.83 -6.95
C ARG A 118 4.86 24.97 -5.82
N LEU A 119 5.73 24.21 -5.20
CA LEU A 119 5.39 23.42 -4.01
C LEU A 119 5.05 24.34 -2.82
N PRO A 120 4.30 23.83 -1.83
CA PRO A 120 4.05 24.56 -0.59
C PRO A 120 5.35 25.02 0.09
N VAL A 121 5.32 26.16 0.78
CA VAL A 121 6.50 26.82 1.38
C VAL A 121 7.23 26.01 2.47
N TRP A 122 6.62 24.92 2.94
CA TRP A 122 7.19 23.98 3.91
C TRP A 122 7.82 22.75 3.27
N VAL A 123 7.72 22.61 1.94
CA VAL A 123 8.47 21.62 1.16
C VAL A 123 9.79 22.25 0.72
N ASP A 124 10.85 21.46 0.67
CA ASP A 124 12.10 21.93 0.06
C ASP A 124 11.94 22.14 -1.44
N GLY A 125 12.38 23.30 -1.94
CA GLY A 125 12.46 23.56 -3.38
C GLY A 125 13.70 22.94 -4.04
N GLU A 126 14.67 22.52 -3.23
CA GLU A 126 15.94 21.94 -3.66
C GLU A 126 15.84 20.42 -3.79
N TYR A 127 15.17 19.95 -4.84
CA TYR A 127 15.12 18.54 -5.25
C TYR A 127 15.83 18.32 -6.59
N LEU A 128 16.23 17.07 -6.84
CA LEU A 128 16.92 16.67 -8.07
C LEU A 128 16.02 16.93 -9.29
N ARG A 129 16.50 17.67 -10.28
CA ARG A 129 15.81 17.83 -11.56
C ARG A 129 16.49 16.96 -12.61
N TYR A 130 15.72 16.08 -13.24
CA TYR A 130 16.19 15.11 -14.20
C TYR A 130 15.54 15.39 -15.56
N TYR A 131 16.35 15.71 -16.57
CA TYR A 131 15.86 16.17 -17.86
C TYR A 131 15.80 15.03 -18.87
N VAL A 132 14.67 14.84 -19.53
CA VAL A 132 14.48 13.76 -20.50
C VAL A 132 14.19 14.35 -21.87
N LEU A 133 15.06 14.06 -22.84
CA LEU A 133 14.78 14.34 -24.24
C LEU A 133 14.11 13.10 -24.84
N VAL A 134 12.86 13.23 -25.27
CA VAL A 134 12.09 12.15 -25.88
C VAL A 134 12.28 12.21 -27.40
N HIS A 135 12.99 11.24 -27.95
CA HIS A 135 13.22 11.05 -29.37
C HIS A 135 12.18 10.09 -29.95
N ASP A 136 11.48 10.56 -30.96
CA ASP A 136 10.53 9.78 -31.76
C ASP A 136 11.30 9.06 -32.88
N GLU A 137 11.50 7.75 -32.71
CA GLU A 137 12.35 6.91 -33.57
C GLU A 137 11.84 6.84 -35.02
N GLU A 138 10.54 7.06 -35.25
CA GLU A 138 9.92 6.95 -36.57
C GLU A 138 9.93 8.26 -37.35
N ARG A 139 9.85 9.39 -36.65
CA ARG A 139 9.59 10.70 -37.27
C ARG A 139 10.72 11.70 -37.08
N SER A 140 11.76 11.36 -36.33
CA SER A 140 12.85 12.29 -35.99
C SER A 140 14.23 11.77 -36.42
N ASP A 141 15.13 12.72 -36.70
CA ASP A 141 16.53 12.43 -36.99
C ASP A 141 17.32 12.26 -35.69
N ILE A 142 17.89 11.07 -35.49
CA ILE A 142 18.67 10.72 -34.29
C ILE A 142 19.94 11.57 -34.17
N THR A 143 20.60 11.93 -35.27
CA THR A 143 21.83 12.74 -35.23
C THR A 143 21.54 14.15 -34.71
N LYS A 144 20.41 14.74 -35.14
CA LYS A 144 19.95 16.03 -34.60
C LYS A 144 19.59 15.93 -33.12
N SER A 145 18.93 14.85 -32.74
CA SER A 145 18.51 14.61 -31.35
C SER A 145 19.70 14.40 -30.41
N LEU A 146 20.74 13.71 -30.86
CA LEU A 146 22.02 13.56 -30.13
C LEU A 146 22.74 14.90 -29.97
N ALA A 147 22.83 15.71 -31.03
CA ALA A 147 23.42 17.04 -30.94
C ALA A 147 22.66 17.95 -29.96
N LEU A 148 21.33 17.92 -29.99
CA LEU A 148 20.48 18.63 -29.05
C LEU A 148 20.67 18.11 -27.61
N PHE A 149 20.77 16.79 -27.43
CA PHE A 149 21.03 16.19 -26.12
C PHE A 149 22.37 16.63 -25.53
N ASP A 150 23.42 16.73 -26.35
CA ASP A 150 24.70 17.29 -25.92
C ASP A 150 24.60 18.76 -25.52
N GLN A 151 23.79 19.56 -26.23
CA GLN A 151 23.51 20.93 -25.82
C GLN A 151 22.75 20.98 -24.49
N MET A 152 21.77 20.10 -24.27
CA MET A 152 21.03 20.02 -23.00
C MET A 152 21.96 19.67 -21.84
N LYS A 153 22.85 18.68 -21.98
CA LYS A 153 23.83 18.33 -20.95
C LYS A 153 24.73 19.50 -20.55
N ARG A 154 25.11 20.36 -21.52
CA ARG A 154 25.91 21.57 -21.24
C ARG A 154 25.13 22.63 -20.45
N HIS A 155 23.81 22.73 -20.63
CA HIS A 155 22.97 23.74 -19.97
C HIS A 155 22.45 23.28 -18.60
N PHE A 156 22.08 22.01 -18.48
CA PHE A 156 21.35 21.47 -17.33
C PHE A 156 22.16 20.47 -16.50
N GLY A 157 23.37 20.12 -16.95
CA GLY A 157 24.25 19.17 -16.27
C GLY A 157 24.02 17.72 -16.68
N LEU A 158 24.57 16.81 -15.87
CA LEU A 158 24.67 15.38 -16.24
C LEU A 158 23.40 14.57 -15.94
N HIS A 159 22.44 15.12 -15.20
CA HIS A 159 21.16 14.46 -14.91
C HIS A 159 20.19 14.59 -16.09
N CYS A 160 20.60 14.00 -17.22
CA CYS A 160 19.85 14.00 -18.47
C CYS A 160 19.77 12.59 -19.06
N HIS A 161 18.68 12.25 -19.75
CA HIS A 161 18.53 11.00 -20.50
C HIS A 161 17.90 11.25 -21.88
N LEU A 162 18.33 10.49 -22.89
CA LEU A 162 17.73 10.46 -24.22
C LEU A 162 16.83 9.23 -24.32
N LEU A 163 15.53 9.42 -24.14
CA LEU A 163 14.54 8.37 -24.23
C LEU A 163 14.12 8.19 -25.69
N ARG A 164 14.38 7.02 -26.27
CA ARG A 164 14.00 6.68 -27.64
C ARG A 164 12.77 5.78 -27.60
N ILE A 165 11.68 6.26 -28.20
CA ILE A 165 10.39 5.56 -28.27
C ILE A 165 9.74 5.84 -29.62
N ARG A 166 8.75 5.04 -30.00
CA ARG A 166 7.93 5.22 -31.19
C ARG A 166 6.71 6.08 -30.87
N SER A 167 6.17 6.74 -31.90
CA SER A 167 4.94 7.54 -31.78
C SER A 167 3.71 6.84 -32.35
N SER A 168 3.89 5.74 -33.09
CA SER A 168 2.82 4.86 -33.53
C SER A 168 2.14 4.16 -32.36
N GLU A 169 0.82 3.95 -32.48
CA GLU A 169 0.07 3.09 -31.55
C GLU A 169 0.40 1.63 -31.86
N THR A 170 0.60 0.83 -30.80
CA THR A 170 0.84 -0.61 -30.91
C THR A 170 -0.49 -1.35 -30.91
N ALA A 171 -0.71 -2.22 -31.89
CA ALA A 171 -1.80 -3.19 -31.90
C ALA A 171 -1.34 -4.53 -31.30
N GLU A 172 -2.28 -5.34 -30.80
CA GLU A 172 -1.98 -6.70 -30.33
C GLU A 172 -1.29 -7.54 -31.41
N THR A 173 -1.68 -7.35 -32.67
CA THR A 173 -1.13 -8.07 -33.83
C THR A 173 0.29 -7.65 -34.22
N ASP A 174 0.82 -6.58 -33.65
CA ASP A 174 2.15 -6.09 -34.01
C ASP A 174 3.25 -7.01 -33.43
N ASP A 175 4.29 -7.24 -34.23
CA ASP A 175 5.50 -7.91 -33.76
C ASP A 175 6.15 -7.13 -32.61
N ASP A 176 6.53 -7.84 -31.54
CA ASP A 176 7.06 -7.25 -30.29
C ASP A 176 6.03 -6.38 -29.51
N SER A 177 4.73 -6.55 -29.72
CA SER A 177 3.72 -5.94 -28.85
C SER A 177 3.74 -6.62 -27.47
N GLN A 178 3.58 -5.82 -26.41
CA GLN A 178 3.32 -6.31 -25.07
C GLN A 178 2.23 -5.46 -24.42
N GLN A 179 1.44 -6.07 -23.53
CA GLN A 179 0.45 -5.34 -22.76
C GLN A 179 1.15 -4.26 -21.90
N LEU A 180 0.56 -3.07 -21.87
CA LEU A 180 1.00 -1.96 -21.04
C LEU A 180 0.62 -2.29 -19.59
N PRO A 181 1.60 -2.52 -18.70
CA PRO A 181 1.29 -2.87 -17.32
C PRO A 181 0.62 -1.69 -16.62
N ARG A 182 -0.37 -1.97 -15.78
CA ARG A 182 -0.92 -0.95 -14.89
C ARG A 182 -0.07 -0.79 -13.64
N SER A 183 -0.11 0.41 -13.06
CA SER A 183 0.61 0.69 -11.82
C SER A 183 -0.05 -0.01 -10.65
N ASP A 184 0.71 -0.88 -9.97
CA ASP A 184 0.28 -1.45 -8.68
C ASP A 184 0.05 -0.38 -7.62
N TRP A 185 0.78 0.74 -7.71
CA TRP A 185 0.79 1.83 -6.73
C TRP A 185 -0.10 3.00 -7.14
N MET A 186 -1.13 2.74 -7.96
CA MET A 186 -2.17 3.72 -8.26
C MET A 186 -2.88 4.19 -6.99
N THR A 187 -3.13 5.49 -6.89
CA THR A 187 -3.85 6.07 -5.76
C THR A 187 -5.33 5.66 -5.77
N PRO A 188 -6.02 5.66 -4.63
CA PRO A 188 -7.46 5.33 -4.61
C PRO A 188 -8.30 6.27 -5.47
N ALA A 189 -7.94 7.55 -5.53
CA ALA A 189 -8.64 8.55 -6.33
C ALA A 189 -8.51 8.28 -7.84
N GLU A 190 -7.30 7.92 -8.30
CA GLU A 190 -7.05 7.58 -9.70
C GLU A 190 -7.80 6.30 -10.09
N GLU A 191 -7.76 5.27 -9.26
CA GLU A 191 -8.44 4.01 -9.57
C GLU A 191 -9.96 4.16 -9.57
N ILE A 192 -10.53 4.94 -8.64
CA ILE A 192 -11.97 5.27 -8.68
C ILE A 192 -12.30 5.98 -9.99
N ALA A 193 -11.49 6.95 -10.42
CA ALA A 193 -11.74 7.69 -11.66
C ALA A 193 -11.60 6.80 -12.91
N ASP A 194 -10.72 5.80 -12.87
CA ASP A 194 -10.55 4.84 -13.95
C ASP A 194 -11.71 3.84 -14.01
N ILE A 195 -12.17 3.33 -12.87
CA ILE A 195 -13.37 2.48 -12.77
C ILE A 195 -14.61 3.26 -13.24
N GLU A 196 -14.79 4.51 -12.76
CA GLU A 196 -15.93 5.35 -13.14
C GLU A 196 -15.90 5.79 -14.61
N ARG A 197 -14.73 5.73 -15.27
CA ARG A 197 -14.64 5.90 -16.74
C ARG A 197 -15.07 4.62 -17.44
N SER A 198 -14.51 3.48 -17.02
CA SER A 198 -14.87 2.17 -17.57
C SER A 198 -16.36 1.86 -17.44
N ASP A 199 -17.02 2.30 -16.37
CA ASP A 199 -18.46 2.09 -16.16
C ASP A 199 -19.34 2.97 -17.08
N ARG A 200 -18.80 4.07 -17.63
CA ARG A 200 -19.54 5.00 -18.51
C ARG A 200 -19.39 4.67 -19.99
N ASP A 201 -18.27 4.08 -20.35
CA ASP A 201 -17.99 3.66 -21.71
C ASP A 201 -18.84 2.39 -21.97
N GLU A 202 -20.03 2.57 -22.55
CA GLU A 202 -20.95 1.47 -22.93
C GLU A 202 -20.39 0.63 -24.10
N ASP A 203 -19.35 1.12 -24.77
CA ASP A 203 -18.64 0.41 -25.82
C ASP A 203 -17.72 -0.65 -25.20
N PHE A 204 -17.91 -1.91 -25.60
CA PHE A 204 -17.14 -3.10 -25.23
C PHE A 204 -15.68 -3.07 -25.75
N GLU A 205 -15.02 -1.90 -25.79
CA GLU A 205 -13.60 -1.84 -26.15
C GLU A 205 -12.75 -2.39 -24.99
N ASP A 206 -11.90 -3.37 -25.31
CA ASP A 206 -10.96 -3.94 -24.35
C ASP A 206 -10.07 -2.80 -23.80
N PRO A 207 -10.09 -2.52 -22.49
CA PRO A 207 -9.28 -1.45 -21.89
C PRO A 207 -7.77 -1.76 -21.92
N THR A 208 -7.37 -2.95 -22.39
CA THR A 208 -5.99 -3.38 -22.50
C THR A 208 -5.24 -2.56 -23.55
N ARG A 209 -4.33 -1.71 -23.08
CA ARG A 209 -3.42 -0.96 -23.94
C ARG A 209 -2.19 -1.78 -24.22
N TYR A 210 -1.62 -1.61 -25.41
CA TYR A 210 -0.37 -2.25 -25.81
C TYR A 210 0.74 -1.21 -25.95
N ILE A 211 1.98 -1.66 -25.76
CA ILE A 211 3.19 -0.90 -25.98
C ILE A 211 4.21 -1.82 -26.65
N PHE A 212 5.06 -1.26 -27.49
CA PHE A 212 6.17 -2.02 -28.02
C PHE A 212 7.18 -2.46 -26.94
N GLY A 213 7.66 -3.70 -27.04
CA GLY A 213 8.63 -4.30 -26.13
C GLY A 213 9.96 -3.55 -26.08
N SER A 214 10.42 -3.03 -27.23
CA SER A 214 11.55 -2.11 -27.32
C SER A 214 11.37 -0.86 -26.46
N ASP A 215 10.18 -0.25 -26.50
CA ASP A 215 9.89 1.03 -25.87
C ASP A 215 9.71 0.83 -24.36
N ALA A 216 9.03 -0.25 -23.97
CA ALA A 216 8.97 -0.68 -22.59
C ALA A 216 10.37 -0.94 -22.01
N THR A 217 11.28 -1.54 -22.79
CA THR A 217 12.67 -1.77 -22.38
C THR A 217 13.47 -0.47 -22.25
N ALA A 218 13.25 0.49 -23.15
CA ALA A 218 13.86 1.82 -23.08
C ALA A 218 13.40 2.58 -21.82
N ILE A 219 12.10 2.58 -21.54
CA ILE A 219 11.53 3.20 -20.33
C ILE A 219 12.07 2.54 -19.06
N ARG A 220 12.09 1.19 -18.99
CA ARG A 220 12.66 0.46 -17.85
C ARG A 220 14.13 0.80 -17.63
N THR A 221 14.90 0.96 -18.70
CA THR A 221 16.32 1.32 -18.64
C THR A 221 16.51 2.74 -18.14
N PHE A 222 15.75 3.70 -18.69
CA PHE A 222 15.71 5.08 -18.20
C PHE A 222 15.44 5.15 -16.69
N VAL A 223 14.35 4.51 -16.22
CA VAL A 223 13.97 4.56 -14.80
C VAL A 223 15.07 3.94 -13.92
N ARG A 224 15.63 2.79 -14.33
CA ARG A 224 16.73 2.14 -13.60
C ARG A 224 17.97 3.04 -13.50
N GLU A 225 18.39 3.66 -14.59
CA GLU A 225 19.54 4.56 -14.62
C GLU A 225 19.31 5.80 -13.76
N MET A 226 18.16 6.46 -13.91
CA MET A 226 17.78 7.62 -13.09
C MET A 226 17.84 7.30 -11.60
N VAL A 227 17.26 6.17 -11.18
CA VAL A 227 17.22 5.77 -9.77
C VAL A 227 18.62 5.46 -9.24
N THR A 228 19.36 4.59 -9.94
CA THR A 228 20.66 4.07 -9.48
C THR A 228 21.80 5.08 -9.57
N GLN A 229 21.80 5.94 -10.58
CA GLN A 229 22.92 6.85 -10.85
C GLN A 229 22.68 8.27 -10.36
N SER A 230 21.41 8.67 -10.15
CA SER A 230 21.09 10.05 -9.78
C SER A 230 20.29 10.15 -8.48
N ILE A 231 19.13 9.49 -8.35
CA ILE A 231 18.26 9.66 -7.17
C ILE A 231 18.94 9.14 -5.91
N ILE A 232 19.33 7.86 -5.87
CA ILE A 232 19.94 7.25 -4.68
C ILE A 232 21.22 7.99 -4.26
N PRO A 233 22.20 8.25 -5.16
CA PRO A 233 23.42 8.98 -4.79
C PRO A 233 23.15 10.41 -4.27
N THR A 234 22.16 11.10 -4.83
CA THR A 234 21.77 12.45 -4.36
C THR A 234 21.17 12.39 -2.96
N MET A 235 20.31 11.41 -2.70
CA MET A 235 19.73 11.20 -1.36
C MET A 235 20.82 10.85 -0.34
N GLU A 236 21.74 9.95 -0.67
CA GLU A 236 22.87 9.57 0.20
C GLU A 236 23.76 10.78 0.53
N ARG A 237 24.08 11.59 -0.48
CA ARG A 237 24.83 12.85 -0.29
C ARG A 237 24.09 13.80 0.64
N ASN A 238 22.79 13.99 0.45
CA ASN A 238 21.98 14.86 1.30
C ASN A 238 21.96 14.37 2.76
N VAL A 239 21.80 13.05 2.98
CA VAL A 239 21.87 12.46 4.33
C VAL A 239 23.22 12.72 4.98
N SER A 240 24.34 12.50 4.27
CA SER A 240 25.68 12.80 4.78
C SER A 240 25.83 14.27 5.16
N VAL A 241 25.46 15.19 4.27
CA VAL A 241 25.56 16.64 4.48
C VAL A 241 24.74 17.08 5.69
N TRP A 242 23.47 16.68 5.77
CA TRP A 242 22.59 17.06 6.87
C TRP A 242 23.02 16.43 8.21
N ASN A 243 23.59 15.22 8.17
CA ASN A 243 24.09 14.56 9.37
C ASN A 243 25.29 15.30 9.95
N ASP A 244 26.25 15.68 9.10
CA ASP A 244 27.46 16.37 9.53
C ASP A 244 27.17 17.81 9.98
N GLN A 245 26.26 18.50 9.30
CA GLN A 245 25.97 19.90 9.58
C GLN A 245 25.01 20.13 10.75
N VAL A 246 24.00 19.27 10.93
CA VAL A 246 22.91 19.52 11.89
C VAL A 246 22.86 18.43 12.96
N ALA A 247 22.75 17.16 12.56
CA ALA A 247 22.39 16.10 13.49
C ALA A 247 23.56 15.68 14.40
N SER A 248 24.79 15.63 13.90
CA SER A 248 26.00 15.28 14.67
C SER A 248 26.24 16.26 15.83
N ARG A 249 26.02 17.56 15.59
CA ARG A 249 26.16 18.63 16.58
C ARG A 249 25.18 18.46 17.75
N ARG A 250 23.97 17.96 17.48
CA ARG A 250 22.96 17.69 18.49
C ARG A 250 23.15 16.35 19.22
N ARG A 251 23.80 15.36 18.60
CA ARG A 251 24.17 14.08 19.27
C ARG A 251 25.39 14.19 20.19
N GLY A 252 26.28 15.15 19.95
CA GLY A 252 27.48 15.39 20.78
C GLY A 252 27.19 15.88 22.20
N LEU A 253 28.22 15.87 23.05
CA LEU A 253 28.21 16.14 24.51
C LEU A 253 27.51 17.45 24.97
N SER A 254 27.11 18.33 24.06
CA SER A 254 26.42 19.59 24.33
C SER A 254 24.88 19.52 24.15
N GLY A 255 24.35 18.56 23.39
CA GLY A 255 22.92 18.53 23.02
C GLY A 255 21.95 18.03 24.09
N ARG A 256 22.41 17.24 25.07
CA ARG A 256 21.55 16.73 26.16
C ARG A 256 21.26 17.77 27.26
N PHE A 257 21.84 18.96 27.18
CA PHE A 257 21.71 20.01 28.20
C PHE A 257 20.95 21.26 27.77
N MET A 258 20.66 21.45 26.46
CA MET A 258 19.91 22.63 25.99
C MET A 258 18.38 22.52 26.11
N SER A 259 17.83 21.32 26.30
CA SER A 259 16.37 21.14 26.51
C SER A 259 15.95 21.41 27.96
N LEU A 260 16.87 21.29 28.92
CA LEU A 260 16.58 21.47 30.35
C LEU A 260 16.71 22.91 30.84
N SER A 261 17.36 23.82 30.10
CA SER A 261 17.55 25.21 30.52
C SER A 261 16.29 26.09 30.37
N LYS A 262 15.17 25.57 29.82
CA LYS A 262 13.88 26.28 29.78
C LYS A 262 13.00 26.05 31.02
N ARG A 263 13.39 25.19 31.98
CA ARG A 263 12.53 24.82 33.12
C ARG A 263 13.00 25.27 34.51
N PHE A 264 14.18 25.89 34.65
CA PHE A 264 14.63 26.42 35.94
C PHE A 264 15.37 27.76 35.79
N THR A 265 14.62 28.86 35.78
CA THR A 265 15.14 30.20 36.14
C THR A 265 14.25 30.79 37.24
N PHE A 266 14.41 30.27 38.47
CA PHE A 266 13.89 30.89 39.69
C PHE A 266 15.05 31.55 40.44
N GLY A 267 14.99 32.88 40.62
CA GLY A 267 15.67 33.63 41.66
C GLY A 267 17.02 34.31 41.30
N GLY A 268 17.04 35.65 41.27
CA GLY A 268 18.28 36.43 41.39
C GLY A 268 18.35 37.73 40.57
N SER A 269 18.08 38.86 41.22
CA SER A 269 17.93 40.24 40.76
C SER A 269 18.95 40.90 39.80
N SER A 270 18.39 41.79 38.97
CA SER A 270 18.86 43.12 38.52
C SER A 270 19.89 43.22 37.37
N ARG A 271 19.44 43.74 36.22
CA ARG A 271 19.55 45.16 35.80
C ARG A 271 18.94 45.36 34.40
N SER A 272 18.39 46.56 34.22
CA SER A 272 17.50 47.05 33.16
C SER A 272 18.01 46.98 31.72
N SER A 273 17.13 46.66 30.77
CA SER A 273 16.67 47.61 29.72
C SER A 273 15.63 47.00 28.77
N THR A 274 14.56 47.76 28.56
CA THR A 274 13.68 47.82 27.37
C THR A 274 13.09 46.52 26.79
N GLY A 275 11.94 46.13 27.34
CA GLY A 275 10.67 46.03 26.61
C GLY A 275 10.66 45.47 25.18
N ALA A 276 10.80 44.15 25.05
CA ALA A 276 9.93 43.36 24.17
C ALA A 276 9.53 42.10 24.96
N ARG A 277 8.24 41.94 25.22
CA ARG A 277 7.69 40.69 25.75
C ARG A 277 7.86 39.62 24.67
N ALA A 278 9.00 38.93 24.69
CA ALA A 278 9.15 37.66 24.00
C ALA A 278 8.37 36.60 24.79
N THR A 279 7.04 36.58 24.63
CA THR A 279 6.31 35.31 24.70
C THR A 279 7.00 34.41 23.69
N GLY A 280 7.74 33.42 24.16
CA GLY A 280 8.62 32.57 23.36
C GLY A 280 7.85 31.67 22.40
N SER A 281 7.27 32.27 21.35
CA SER A 281 6.72 31.54 20.22
C SER A 281 7.89 30.85 19.54
N THR A 282 7.92 29.52 19.60
CA THR A 282 8.81 28.74 18.76
C THR A 282 8.46 29.05 17.30
N ASN A 283 9.43 28.96 16.38
CA ASN A 283 9.19 29.23 14.96
C ASN A 283 7.99 28.43 14.39
N TYR A 284 7.70 27.28 15.01
CA TYR A 284 6.52 26.47 14.75
C TYR A 284 5.20 27.15 15.12
N GLU A 285 5.06 27.72 16.32
CA GLU A 285 3.79 28.27 16.81
C GLU A 285 3.31 29.45 15.96
N ALA A 286 4.24 30.25 15.44
CA ALA A 286 3.91 31.41 14.60
C ALA A 286 3.40 31.02 13.20
N LEU A 287 3.87 29.91 12.63
CA LEU A 287 3.57 29.49 11.25
C LEU A 287 2.66 28.26 11.14
N GLY A 288 2.55 27.46 12.21
CA GLY A 288 1.91 26.15 12.20
C GLY A 288 2.74 25.05 11.50
N PHE A 289 3.94 25.37 11.03
CA PHE A 289 4.88 24.45 10.37
C PHE A 289 6.33 24.89 10.59
N TYR A 290 7.27 23.97 10.42
CA TYR A 290 8.70 24.28 10.39
C TYR A 290 9.12 24.65 8.97
N ARG A 291 9.84 25.76 8.81
CA ARG A 291 10.40 26.12 7.49
C ARG A 291 11.47 25.10 7.07
N PRO A 292 11.66 24.83 5.76
CA PRO A 292 12.58 23.78 5.28
C PRO A 292 14.04 23.96 5.73
N ASP A 293 14.45 25.20 6.00
CA ASP A 293 15.79 25.60 6.44
C ASP A 293 16.02 25.47 7.95
N THR A 294 14.96 25.20 8.73
CA THR A 294 15.10 25.01 10.18
C THR A 294 15.80 23.69 10.51
N PRO A 295 16.58 23.62 11.61
CA PRO A 295 17.26 22.39 11.98
C PRO A 295 16.29 21.23 12.23
N GLU A 296 15.10 21.51 12.76
CA GLU A 296 14.05 20.51 12.98
C GLU A 296 13.55 19.90 11.66
N ALA A 297 13.28 20.74 10.65
CA ALA A 297 12.87 20.27 9.32
C ALA A 297 14.00 19.51 8.59
N ILE A 298 15.23 20.01 8.66
CA ILE A 298 16.41 19.33 8.10
C ILE A 298 16.60 17.95 8.72
N MET A 299 16.51 17.85 10.05
CA MET A 299 16.61 16.57 10.75
C MET A 299 15.45 15.63 10.41
N ARG A 300 14.22 16.15 10.24
CA ARG A 300 13.09 15.31 9.84
C ARG A 300 13.31 14.70 8.46
N ARG A 301 13.75 15.50 7.48
CA ARG A 301 14.08 15.01 6.13
C ARG A 301 15.26 14.04 6.13
N LEU A 302 16.30 14.32 6.91
CA LEU A 302 17.41 13.39 7.10
C LEU A 302 16.92 12.03 7.60
N ALA A 303 16.02 12.02 8.59
CA ALA A 303 15.52 10.79 9.18
C ALA A 303 14.66 10.00 8.18
N ASP A 304 13.78 10.67 7.44
CA ASP A 304 12.94 10.07 6.40
C ASP A 304 13.78 9.54 5.23
N PHE A 305 14.82 10.26 4.80
CA PHE A 305 15.75 9.79 3.76
C PHE A 305 16.57 8.60 4.25
N ALA A 306 17.09 8.65 5.48
CA ALA A 306 17.78 7.52 6.09
C ALA A 306 16.87 6.28 6.19
N PHE A 307 15.58 6.48 6.50
CA PHE A 307 14.58 5.42 6.49
C PHE A 307 14.41 4.86 5.06
N MET A 308 14.17 5.69 4.04
CA MET A 308 14.04 5.24 2.65
C MET A 308 15.29 4.51 2.13
N LEU A 309 16.48 4.96 2.52
CA LEU A 309 17.78 4.35 2.19
C LEU A 309 18.14 3.15 3.10
N ARG A 310 17.24 2.74 3.98
CA ARG A 310 17.37 1.57 4.87
C ARG A 310 18.47 1.69 5.93
N ASP A 311 18.95 2.90 6.24
CA ASP A 311 19.72 3.17 7.46
C ASP A 311 18.76 3.42 8.63
N TRP A 312 18.12 2.33 9.06
CA TRP A 312 17.12 2.35 10.13
C TRP A 312 17.68 2.86 11.46
N LYS A 313 18.99 2.69 11.70
CA LYS A 313 19.66 3.09 12.93
C LYS A 313 19.83 4.61 12.98
N LEU A 314 20.31 5.21 11.89
CA LEU A 314 20.38 6.67 11.77
C LEU A 314 18.98 7.28 11.85
N ALA A 315 18.02 6.71 11.12
CA ALA A 315 16.62 7.15 11.14
C ALA A 315 16.04 7.15 12.57
N MET A 316 16.09 6.01 13.26
CA MET A 316 15.57 5.85 14.63
C MET A 316 16.18 6.89 15.58
N SER A 317 17.50 6.99 15.62
CA SER A 317 18.18 7.93 16.53
C SER A 317 17.88 9.40 16.21
N THR A 318 17.55 9.73 14.97
CA THR A 318 17.16 11.09 14.58
C THR A 318 15.72 11.38 15.00
N TYR A 319 14.79 10.44 14.76
CA TYR A 319 13.42 10.58 15.19
C TYR A 319 13.28 10.66 16.71
N ASP A 320 14.11 9.92 17.46
CA ASP A 320 14.11 9.96 18.92
C ASP A 320 14.41 11.36 19.48
N LEU A 321 15.39 12.06 18.88
CA LEU A 321 15.69 13.46 19.20
C LEU A 321 14.51 14.39 18.86
N LEU A 322 13.93 14.22 17.67
CA LEU A 322 12.85 15.06 17.20
C LEU A 322 11.55 14.91 17.99
N ARG A 323 11.26 13.72 18.52
CA ARG A 323 10.06 13.46 19.31
C ARG A 323 9.94 14.40 20.51
N SER A 324 11.02 14.58 21.28
CA SER A 324 11.02 15.48 22.44
C SER A 324 10.89 16.94 22.03
N ASP A 325 11.55 17.34 20.94
CA ASP A 325 11.51 18.71 20.44
C ASP A 325 10.09 19.07 20.00
N PHE A 326 9.46 18.22 19.18
CA PHE A 326 8.08 18.39 18.73
C PHE A 326 7.05 18.34 19.87
N GLN A 327 7.30 17.53 20.90
CA GLN A 327 6.45 17.53 22.09
C GLN A 327 6.53 18.87 22.84
N SER A 328 7.73 19.42 22.98
CA SER A 328 7.96 20.68 23.67
C SER A 328 7.32 21.87 22.94
N ASP A 329 7.34 21.83 21.61
CA ASP A 329 6.72 22.83 20.73
C ASP A 329 5.20 22.63 20.54
N LYS A 330 4.62 21.58 21.14
CA LYS A 330 3.22 21.16 20.95
C LYS A 330 2.85 20.94 19.48
N ALA A 331 3.83 20.55 18.66
CA ALA A 331 3.66 20.22 17.25
C ALA A 331 3.10 18.81 17.09
N TRP A 332 1.83 18.60 17.47
CA TRP A 332 1.27 17.25 17.67
C TRP A 332 1.32 16.34 16.44
N LYS A 333 1.15 16.87 15.21
CA LYS A 333 1.31 16.07 13.97
C LYS A 333 2.75 15.61 13.76
N TYR A 334 3.71 16.49 13.99
CA TYR A 334 5.14 16.19 13.91
C TYR A 334 5.56 15.20 14.99
N HIS A 335 5.07 15.41 16.22
CA HIS A 335 5.28 14.48 17.31
C HIS A 335 4.72 13.10 16.99
N ALA A 336 3.49 13.02 16.45
CA ALA A 336 2.87 11.76 16.06
C ALA A 336 3.71 11.00 15.01
N ALA A 337 4.08 11.65 13.91
CA ALA A 337 4.88 11.05 12.83
C ALA A 337 6.30 10.67 13.27
N ALA A 338 6.93 11.45 14.13
CA ALA A 338 8.23 11.08 14.68
C ALA A 338 8.13 9.88 15.63
N ASN A 339 7.06 9.78 16.43
CA ASN A 339 6.80 8.61 17.27
C ASN A 339 6.55 7.34 16.42
N GLU A 340 5.68 7.45 15.43
CA GLU A 340 5.32 6.37 14.49
C GLU A 340 6.57 5.82 13.79
N MET A 341 7.32 6.67 13.12
CA MET A 341 8.47 6.22 12.33
C MET A 341 9.63 5.72 13.19
N ALA A 342 9.81 6.26 14.39
CA ALA A 342 10.79 5.74 15.34
C ALA A 342 10.41 4.33 15.83
N ALA A 343 9.12 4.08 16.08
CA ALA A 343 8.62 2.75 16.43
C ALA A 343 8.82 1.76 15.27
N PHE A 344 8.51 2.17 14.04
CA PHE A 344 8.72 1.34 12.85
C PHE A 344 10.19 1.03 12.61
N ALA A 345 11.08 2.02 12.76
CA ALA A 345 12.51 1.79 12.65
C ALA A 345 12.99 0.75 13.68
N LEU A 346 12.58 0.84 14.95
CA LEU A 346 12.89 -0.18 15.97
C LEU A 346 12.27 -1.56 15.64
N LEU A 347 11.09 -1.59 15.07
CA LEU A 347 10.42 -2.82 14.62
C LEU A 347 11.05 -3.46 13.38
N ILE A 348 11.86 -2.74 12.61
CA ILE A 348 12.59 -3.30 11.45
C ILE A 348 14.04 -3.65 11.82
N MET A 349 14.67 -2.86 12.69
CA MET A 349 16.08 -3.04 13.08
C MET A 349 16.39 -4.44 13.65
N PRO A 350 17.61 -4.98 13.40
CA PRO A 350 18.09 -6.19 14.04
C PRO A 350 18.08 -6.10 15.58
N GLN A 351 17.87 -7.23 16.25
CA GLN A 351 17.68 -7.27 17.71
C GLN A 351 19.00 -7.06 18.46
N ASN A 352 19.15 -5.92 19.13
CA ASN A 352 20.32 -5.50 19.92
C ASN A 352 20.07 -5.35 21.45
N MET A 353 18.88 -5.73 21.92
CA MET A 353 18.30 -5.52 23.26
C MET A 353 17.30 -6.63 23.55
N SER A 354 16.97 -6.85 24.83
CA SER A 354 15.97 -7.84 25.24
C SER A 354 14.62 -7.59 24.55
N SER A 355 13.95 -8.67 24.12
CA SER A 355 12.69 -8.58 23.38
C SER A 355 11.59 -7.88 24.19
N LYS A 356 11.57 -8.07 25.51
CA LYS A 356 10.56 -7.47 26.41
C LYS A 356 10.69 -5.95 26.51
N THR A 357 11.88 -5.45 26.86
CA THR A 357 12.12 -4.00 27.01
C THR A 357 11.91 -3.28 25.68
N ARG A 358 12.35 -3.88 24.57
CA ARG A 358 12.14 -3.30 23.23
C ARG A 358 10.64 -3.14 22.92
N ILE A 359 9.85 -4.19 23.12
CA ILE A 359 8.40 -4.16 22.84
C ILE A 359 7.71 -3.11 23.71
N GLU A 360 8.06 -3.00 24.99
CA GLU A 360 7.51 -1.97 25.87
C GLU A 360 7.82 -0.56 25.37
N THR A 361 9.06 -0.29 24.97
CA THR A 361 9.42 0.99 24.34
C THR A 361 8.60 1.23 23.08
N ILE A 362 8.54 0.26 22.16
CA ILE A 362 7.75 0.37 20.92
C ILE A 362 6.28 0.70 21.21
N ASN A 363 5.66 0.03 22.17
CA ASN A 363 4.27 0.27 22.54
C ASN A 363 4.05 1.69 23.05
N GLN A 364 4.93 2.19 23.93
CA GLN A 364 4.84 3.58 24.40
C GLN A 364 4.92 4.56 23.24
N MET A 365 5.80 4.31 22.27
CA MET A 365 5.95 5.15 21.08
C MET A 365 4.69 5.12 20.21
N LEU A 366 4.13 3.94 19.96
CA LEU A 366 2.89 3.77 19.20
C LEU A 366 1.68 4.39 19.92
N GLU A 367 1.60 4.30 21.26
CA GLU A 367 0.56 4.94 22.08
C GLU A 367 0.57 6.46 21.94
N GLN A 368 1.75 7.07 22.02
CA GLN A 368 1.90 8.51 21.82
C GLN A 368 1.58 8.93 20.38
N ALA A 369 1.99 8.14 19.38
CA ALA A 369 1.66 8.37 17.98
C ALA A 369 0.13 8.32 17.76
N PHE A 370 -0.50 7.22 18.16
CA PHE A 370 -1.93 7.01 17.99
C PHE A 370 -2.77 8.07 18.72
N TYR A 371 -2.46 8.34 19.99
CA TYR A 371 -3.16 9.37 20.77
C TYR A 371 -3.02 10.75 20.11
N SER A 372 -1.83 11.09 19.62
CA SER A 372 -1.59 12.38 18.96
C SER A 372 -2.36 12.47 17.63
N TYR A 373 -2.32 11.45 16.78
CA TYR A 373 -3.09 11.45 15.54
C TYR A 373 -4.60 11.49 15.78
N HIS A 374 -5.12 10.59 16.62
CA HIS A 374 -6.55 10.41 16.82
C HIS A 374 -7.17 11.53 17.65
N ILE A 375 -6.63 11.80 18.84
CA ILE A 375 -7.26 12.72 19.81
C ILE A 375 -6.80 14.17 19.61
N ARG A 376 -5.50 14.40 19.33
CA ARG A 376 -4.96 15.77 19.27
C ARG A 376 -5.09 16.40 17.90
N CYS A 377 -4.97 15.60 16.84
CA CYS A 377 -4.92 16.08 15.46
C CYS A 377 -6.13 15.68 14.62
N THR A 378 -7.01 14.81 15.15
CA THR A 378 -8.17 14.25 14.43
C THR A 378 -7.81 13.73 13.03
N SER A 379 -6.61 13.15 12.88
CA SER A 379 -6.09 12.60 11.64
C SER A 379 -6.45 11.12 11.56
N VAL A 380 -7.56 10.82 10.89
CA VAL A 380 -8.04 9.44 10.68
C VAL A 380 -7.00 8.62 9.92
N TYR A 381 -6.52 9.14 8.79
CA TYR A 381 -5.48 8.49 7.98
C TYR A 381 -4.22 8.17 8.80
N GLY A 382 -3.69 9.13 9.57
CA GLY A 382 -2.48 8.93 10.38
C GLY A 382 -2.69 7.87 11.47
N ALA A 383 -3.85 7.87 12.13
CA ALA A 383 -4.17 6.87 13.14
C ALA A 383 -4.31 5.46 12.55
N VAL A 384 -5.06 5.32 11.45
CA VAL A 384 -5.24 4.03 10.75
C VAL A 384 -3.91 3.51 10.21
N ARG A 385 -3.14 4.33 9.48
CA ARG A 385 -1.82 3.96 8.94
C ARG A 385 -0.87 3.50 10.04
N CYS A 386 -0.75 4.27 11.12
CA CYS A 386 0.11 3.96 12.24
C CYS A 386 -0.20 2.58 12.83
N THR A 387 -1.47 2.32 13.12
CA THR A 387 -1.89 1.09 13.80
C THR A 387 -1.83 -0.13 12.90
N VAL A 388 -2.24 -0.01 11.64
CA VAL A 388 -2.23 -1.12 10.70
C VAL A 388 -0.80 -1.55 10.34
N LEU A 389 0.10 -0.59 10.08
CA LEU A 389 1.52 -0.92 9.85
C LEU A 389 2.21 -1.46 11.11
N ALA A 390 1.88 -0.93 12.30
CA ALA A 390 2.37 -1.48 13.56
C ALA A 390 1.96 -2.93 13.75
N LEU A 391 0.70 -3.27 13.46
CA LEU A 391 0.17 -4.62 13.52
C LEU A 391 0.97 -5.57 12.62
N GLU A 392 1.22 -5.20 11.36
CA GLU A 392 1.99 -6.02 10.43
C GLU A 392 3.43 -6.23 10.87
N LEU A 393 4.11 -5.16 11.28
CA LEU A 393 5.49 -5.23 11.74
C LEU A 393 5.62 -6.04 13.04
N LEU A 394 4.66 -5.93 13.96
CA LEU A 394 4.62 -6.73 15.20
C LEU A 394 4.32 -8.20 14.92
N ARG A 395 3.43 -8.50 13.96
CA ARG A 395 3.16 -9.88 13.51
C ARG A 395 4.45 -10.53 13.01
N LEU A 396 5.22 -9.83 12.17
CA LEU A 396 6.50 -10.34 11.63
C LEU A 396 7.55 -10.62 12.72
N ARG A 397 7.43 -10.03 13.93
CA ARG A 397 8.30 -10.35 15.07
C ARG A 397 7.97 -11.68 15.74
N GLY A 398 6.75 -12.21 15.55
CA GLY A 398 6.30 -13.44 16.18
C GLY A 398 6.20 -13.37 17.72
N GLY A 399 5.97 -14.52 18.35
CA GLY A 399 6.03 -14.66 19.82
C GLY A 399 5.03 -13.78 20.58
N SER A 400 5.54 -12.88 21.43
CA SER A 400 4.71 -11.88 22.12
C SER A 400 4.26 -10.76 21.18
N GLY A 401 5.00 -10.48 20.11
CA GLY A 401 4.62 -9.49 19.09
C GLY A 401 3.26 -9.77 18.45
N ILE A 402 2.87 -11.04 18.32
CA ILE A 402 1.53 -11.42 17.84
C ILE A 402 0.43 -10.96 18.80
N ASP A 403 0.62 -11.14 20.12
CA ASP A 403 -0.38 -10.70 21.10
C ASP A 403 -0.47 -9.15 21.11
N GLU A 404 0.65 -8.46 20.92
CA GLU A 404 0.69 -7.00 20.77
C GLU A 404 0.01 -6.51 19.49
N ALA A 405 0.28 -7.17 18.36
CA ALA A 405 -0.31 -6.85 17.06
C ALA A 405 -1.84 -6.92 17.12
N VAL A 406 -2.38 -7.99 17.69
CA VAL A 406 -3.83 -8.15 17.84
C VAL A 406 -4.41 -7.10 18.79
N ARG A 407 -3.73 -6.73 19.88
CA ARG A 407 -4.22 -5.66 20.77
C ARG A 407 -4.36 -4.32 20.04
N TRP A 408 -3.39 -4.00 19.18
CA TRP A 408 -3.46 -2.82 18.33
C TRP A 408 -4.63 -2.90 17.34
N GLY A 409 -4.90 -4.08 16.77
CA GLY A 409 -6.08 -4.34 15.96
C GLY A 409 -7.40 -4.12 16.72
N ILE A 410 -7.55 -4.68 17.92
CA ILE A 410 -8.72 -4.47 18.79
C ILE A 410 -8.94 -2.98 19.04
N ARG A 411 -7.88 -2.26 19.43
CA ARG A 411 -7.96 -0.81 19.68
C ARG A 411 -8.45 -0.05 18.45
N LEU A 412 -8.00 -0.42 17.25
CA LEU A 412 -8.45 0.23 16.03
C LEU A 412 -9.94 -0.03 15.76
N LEU A 413 -10.41 -1.27 15.95
CA LEU A 413 -11.83 -1.62 15.84
C LEU A 413 -12.69 -0.81 16.82
N GLU A 414 -12.28 -0.70 18.08
CA GLU A 414 -12.99 0.06 19.12
C GLU A 414 -13.13 1.56 18.80
N THR A 415 -12.17 2.12 18.05
CA THR A 415 -12.23 3.54 17.66
C THR A 415 -13.19 3.83 16.51
N GLY A 416 -13.66 2.82 15.77
CA GLY A 416 -14.57 3.00 14.63
C GLY A 416 -13.99 3.87 13.51
N LEU A 417 -12.66 3.88 13.35
CA LEU A 417 -11.97 4.68 12.33
C LEU A 417 -11.92 4.02 10.94
N LEU A 418 -12.15 2.71 10.89
CA LEU A 418 -12.25 1.95 9.65
C LEU A 418 -13.70 1.96 9.16
N GLY A 419 -13.89 1.84 7.85
CA GLY A 419 -15.20 1.53 7.29
C GLY A 419 -15.55 0.05 7.45
N ARG A 420 -16.68 -0.36 6.89
CA ARG A 420 -17.21 -1.72 7.06
C ARG A 420 -16.31 -2.79 6.43
N VAL A 421 -15.65 -2.46 5.32
CA VAL A 421 -14.74 -3.39 4.63
C VAL A 421 -13.44 -3.50 5.42
N GLY A 422 -12.84 -2.37 5.82
CA GLY A 422 -11.63 -2.38 6.66
C GLY A 422 -11.84 -3.09 7.99
N ASP A 423 -13.01 -2.93 8.62
CA ASP A 423 -13.40 -3.59 9.87
C ASP A 423 -13.40 -5.13 9.73
N ALA A 424 -14.03 -5.66 8.68
CA ALA A 424 -14.08 -7.11 8.42
C ALA A 424 -12.70 -7.67 8.04
N LEU A 425 -11.95 -6.98 7.17
CA LEU A 425 -10.59 -7.37 6.79
C LEU A 425 -9.62 -7.36 7.98
N LEU A 426 -9.77 -6.42 8.92
CA LEU A 426 -8.96 -6.38 10.13
C LEU A 426 -9.25 -7.58 11.05
N LYS A 427 -10.52 -8.00 11.17
CA LYS A 427 -10.90 -9.22 11.91
C LYS A 427 -10.27 -10.47 11.31
N GLU A 428 -10.33 -10.64 9.99
CA GLU A 428 -9.61 -11.70 9.28
C GLU A 428 -8.11 -11.66 9.59
N ARG A 429 -7.51 -10.46 9.53
CA ARG A 429 -6.08 -10.32 9.77
C ARG A 429 -5.70 -10.72 11.19
N MET A 430 -6.51 -10.38 12.17
CA MET A 430 -6.31 -10.78 13.57
C MET A 430 -6.48 -12.29 13.78
N ALA A 431 -7.40 -12.93 13.05
CA ALA A 431 -7.52 -14.38 13.03
C ALA A 431 -6.22 -15.05 12.54
N ILE A 432 -5.66 -14.54 11.43
CA ILE A 432 -4.39 -15.02 10.85
C ILE A 432 -3.21 -14.78 11.81
N CYS A 433 -3.14 -13.61 12.46
CA CYS A 433 -2.14 -13.32 13.48
C CYS A 433 -2.13 -14.41 14.56
N TYR A 434 -3.29 -14.77 15.12
CA TYR A 434 -3.35 -15.83 16.13
C TYR A 434 -3.12 -17.23 15.59
N ALA A 435 -3.54 -17.52 14.35
CA ALA A 435 -3.26 -18.80 13.69
C ALA A 435 -1.75 -19.06 13.58
N SER A 436 -0.96 -18.02 13.28
CA SER A 436 0.49 -18.12 13.15
C SER A 436 1.23 -18.42 14.46
N LYS A 437 0.56 -18.35 15.62
CA LYS A 437 1.15 -18.64 16.92
C LYS A 437 1.12 -20.13 17.24
N SER A 438 2.21 -20.83 16.91
CA SER A 438 2.43 -22.22 17.30
C SER A 438 2.56 -22.38 18.81
N GLY A 439 1.85 -23.34 19.39
CA GLY A 439 2.04 -23.74 20.78
C GLY A 439 3.29 -24.60 20.98
N ALA A 440 3.73 -24.77 22.22
CA ALA A 440 4.86 -25.60 22.60
C ALA A 440 4.41 -26.99 23.09
N GLY A 441 5.21 -28.02 22.77
CA GLY A 441 4.97 -29.41 23.19
C GLY A 441 3.85 -30.13 22.44
N SER A 442 3.60 -31.39 22.78
CA SER A 442 2.61 -32.26 22.13
C SER A 442 1.16 -31.77 22.30
N GLN A 443 0.89 -31.00 23.35
CA GLN A 443 -0.42 -30.40 23.63
C GLN A 443 -0.58 -28.99 23.03
N ALA A 444 0.39 -28.52 22.25
CA ALA A 444 0.41 -27.18 21.66
C ALA A 444 0.09 -26.07 22.69
N TRP A 445 0.70 -26.15 23.87
CA TRP A 445 0.47 -25.21 24.96
C TRP A 445 0.85 -23.79 24.53
N GLY A 446 -0.06 -22.83 24.73
CA GLY A 446 0.16 -21.44 24.31
C GLY A 446 -0.19 -21.16 22.85
N SER A 447 -0.68 -22.16 22.09
CA SER A 447 -1.32 -21.91 20.80
C SER A 447 -2.56 -21.01 20.99
N ARG A 448 -2.89 -20.22 19.97
CA ARG A 448 -4.03 -19.30 20.00
C ARG A 448 -5.15 -19.73 19.05
N ARG A 449 -5.25 -21.03 18.76
CA ARG A 449 -6.23 -21.62 17.82
C ARG A 449 -7.67 -21.22 18.11
N ARG A 450 -8.14 -21.33 19.37
CA ARG A 450 -9.49 -20.86 19.76
C ARG A 450 -9.73 -19.38 19.50
N LYS A 451 -8.72 -18.53 19.73
CA LYS A 451 -8.83 -17.09 19.45
C LYS A 451 -8.87 -16.82 17.96
N SER A 452 -8.03 -17.51 17.18
CA SER A 452 -8.04 -17.43 15.73
C SER A 452 -9.41 -17.81 15.16
N ALA A 453 -9.97 -18.93 15.62
CA ALA A 453 -11.30 -19.37 15.23
C ALA A 453 -12.37 -18.32 15.58
N LEU A 454 -12.36 -17.80 16.81
CA LEU A 454 -13.29 -16.74 17.23
C LEU A 454 -13.22 -15.50 16.32
N TRP A 455 -12.03 -15.00 15.99
CA TRP A 455 -11.90 -13.85 15.10
C TRP A 455 -12.36 -14.15 13.67
N SER A 456 -12.22 -15.39 13.21
CA SER A 456 -12.78 -15.83 11.92
C SER A 456 -14.31 -15.83 11.96
N VAL A 457 -14.92 -16.28 13.05
CA VAL A 457 -16.38 -16.22 13.24
C VAL A 457 -16.88 -14.78 13.23
N LEU A 458 -16.21 -13.87 13.96
CA LEU A 458 -16.56 -12.45 13.96
C LEU A 458 -16.38 -11.81 12.57
N GLY A 459 -15.36 -12.24 11.82
CA GLY A 459 -15.18 -11.83 10.42
C GLY A 459 -16.34 -12.29 9.54
N ALA A 460 -16.78 -13.54 9.70
CA ALA A 460 -17.92 -14.07 8.96
C ALA A 460 -19.22 -13.30 9.24
N GLU A 461 -19.51 -13.01 10.50
CA GLU A 461 -20.65 -12.18 10.90
C GLU A 461 -20.61 -10.81 10.20
N THR A 462 -19.45 -10.15 10.21
CA THR A 462 -19.29 -8.84 9.55
C THR A 462 -19.46 -8.89 8.04
N TRP A 463 -19.10 -9.99 7.38
CA TRP A 463 -19.28 -10.16 5.95
C TRP A 463 -20.72 -10.51 5.57
N ILE A 464 -21.41 -11.33 6.37
CA ILE A 464 -22.84 -11.61 6.19
C ILE A 464 -23.65 -10.31 6.29
N ALA A 465 -23.33 -9.45 7.26
CA ALA A 465 -23.96 -8.14 7.41
C ALA A 465 -23.74 -7.19 6.21
N GLN A 466 -22.76 -7.50 5.35
CA GLN A 466 -22.42 -6.75 4.13
C GLN A 466 -22.84 -7.47 2.84
N ALA A 467 -23.56 -8.60 2.94
CA ALA A 467 -23.89 -9.46 1.81
C ALA A 467 -22.65 -9.91 1.00
N LYS A 468 -21.51 -10.11 1.67
CA LYS A 468 -20.28 -10.66 1.08
C LYS A 468 -20.14 -12.13 1.44
N TYR A 469 -21.05 -12.94 0.89
CA TYR A 469 -21.25 -14.32 1.32
C TYR A 469 -20.05 -15.22 1.05
N ILE A 470 -19.28 -14.98 -0.02
CA ILE A 470 -18.09 -15.80 -0.31
C ILE A 470 -16.98 -15.55 0.70
N GLN A 471 -16.74 -14.29 1.09
CA GLN A 471 -15.79 -14.01 2.18
C GLN A 471 -16.28 -14.58 3.51
N ALA A 472 -17.58 -14.47 3.80
CA ALA A 472 -18.16 -15.08 5.01
C ALA A 472 -17.94 -16.60 5.06
N GLN A 473 -18.16 -17.31 3.95
CA GLN A 473 -17.91 -18.75 3.84
C GLN A 473 -16.45 -19.10 4.11
N LYS A 474 -15.49 -18.35 3.55
CA LYS A 474 -14.06 -18.56 3.82
C LYS A 474 -13.72 -18.41 5.30
N CYS A 475 -14.26 -17.39 5.95
CA CYS A 475 -14.09 -17.16 7.38
C CYS A 475 -14.66 -18.29 8.24
N LEU A 476 -15.87 -18.80 7.94
CA LEU A 476 -16.45 -19.94 8.66
C LEU A 476 -15.68 -21.25 8.43
N ASN A 477 -15.17 -21.47 7.22
CA ASN A 477 -14.33 -22.62 6.91
C ASN A 477 -13.03 -22.60 7.72
N GLU A 478 -12.39 -21.43 7.84
CA GLU A 478 -11.19 -21.29 8.67
C GLU A 478 -11.49 -21.48 10.16
N ALA A 479 -12.63 -20.96 10.64
CA ALA A 479 -13.06 -21.18 12.01
C ALA A 479 -13.21 -22.69 12.32
N ARG A 480 -13.88 -23.43 11.42
CA ARG A 480 -14.08 -24.89 11.55
C ARG A 480 -12.74 -25.62 11.57
N LYS A 481 -11.83 -25.29 10.65
CA LYS A 481 -10.47 -25.84 10.60
C LYS A 481 -9.68 -25.57 11.88
N MET A 482 -9.74 -24.35 12.42
CA MET A 482 -9.02 -24.01 13.65
C MET A 482 -9.59 -24.73 14.88
N TYR A 483 -10.91 -24.95 14.93
CA TYR A 483 -11.55 -25.73 15.99
C TYR A 483 -11.26 -27.23 15.89
N SER A 484 -11.20 -27.82 14.69
CA SER A 484 -10.89 -29.25 14.51
C SER A 484 -9.46 -29.60 14.93
N LEU A 485 -8.54 -28.64 14.89
CA LEU A 485 -7.16 -28.80 15.31
C LEU A 485 -6.97 -28.79 16.85
N LEU A 486 -8.02 -28.69 17.66
CA LEU A 486 -7.90 -28.66 19.13
C LEU A 486 -7.76 -30.09 19.71
N PRO A 487 -6.74 -30.36 20.54
CA PRO A 487 -6.58 -31.69 21.16
C PRO A 487 -7.72 -31.99 22.14
N GLY A 488 -8.46 -33.09 21.93
CA GLY A 488 -9.39 -33.66 22.92
C GLY A 488 -10.66 -32.84 23.20
N GLU A 489 -10.97 -31.84 22.38
CA GLU A 489 -12.18 -31.03 22.50
C GLU A 489 -12.96 -31.08 21.20
N CYS A 490 -14.29 -31.23 21.26
CA CYS A 490 -15.18 -31.13 20.10
C CYS A 490 -15.33 -29.67 19.61
N GLY A 491 -14.26 -28.88 19.66
CA GLY A 491 -14.27 -27.45 19.38
C GLY A 491 -15.34 -26.70 20.19
N VAL A 492 -16.29 -26.10 19.48
CA VAL A 492 -17.43 -25.34 20.01
C VAL A 492 -18.66 -26.18 20.32
N GLN A 493 -18.71 -27.47 19.95
CA GLN A 493 -19.91 -28.30 20.07
C GLN A 493 -20.37 -28.49 21.53
N ASN A 494 -19.43 -28.42 22.49
CA ASN A 494 -19.73 -28.52 23.92
C ASN A 494 -20.24 -27.19 24.53
N PHE A 495 -20.34 -26.13 23.73
CA PHE A 495 -20.78 -24.80 24.17
C PHE A 495 -22.07 -24.42 23.44
N GLY A 496 -23.23 -24.77 24.02
CA GLY A 496 -24.55 -24.59 23.38
C GLY A 496 -24.75 -23.23 22.72
N ILE A 497 -24.52 -22.13 23.46
CA ILE A 497 -24.67 -20.76 22.94
C ILE A 497 -23.77 -20.50 21.72
N ALA A 498 -22.51 -20.96 21.75
CA ALA A 498 -21.58 -20.75 20.64
C ALA A 498 -21.92 -21.64 19.43
N SER A 499 -22.38 -22.85 19.69
CA SER A 499 -22.86 -23.78 18.66
C SER A 499 -24.11 -23.24 17.97
N ASP A 500 -25.08 -22.74 18.72
CA ASP A 500 -26.32 -22.15 18.20
C ASP A 500 -26.02 -20.89 17.37
N PHE A 501 -25.11 -20.04 17.85
CA PHE A 501 -24.67 -18.86 17.10
C PHE A 501 -24.02 -19.22 15.76
N LEU A 502 -23.14 -20.22 15.75
CA LEU A 502 -22.54 -20.71 14.51
C LEU A 502 -23.56 -21.34 13.56
N ALA A 503 -24.53 -22.10 14.09
CA ALA A 503 -25.61 -22.65 13.29
C ALA A 503 -26.42 -21.52 12.63
N HIS A 504 -26.73 -20.46 13.38
CA HIS A 504 -27.43 -19.29 12.87
C HIS A 504 -26.65 -18.57 11.75
N LEU A 505 -25.34 -18.34 11.92
CA LEU A 505 -24.51 -17.74 10.86
C LEU A 505 -24.43 -18.62 9.61
N ASN A 506 -24.32 -19.95 9.76
CA ASN A 506 -24.34 -20.86 8.61
C ASN A 506 -25.68 -20.82 7.88
N GLU A 507 -26.79 -20.66 8.60
CA GLU A 507 -28.11 -20.56 7.97
C GLU A 507 -28.29 -19.26 7.19
N GLN A 508 -27.90 -18.11 7.78
CA GLN A 508 -27.89 -16.83 7.07
C GLN A 508 -27.02 -16.88 5.81
N LEU A 509 -25.88 -17.55 5.88
CA LEU A 509 -24.99 -17.73 4.75
C LEU A 509 -25.62 -18.59 3.65
N ARG A 510 -26.27 -19.70 4.01
CA ARG A 510 -26.98 -20.55 3.03
C ARG A 510 -28.09 -19.78 2.33
N GLU A 511 -28.86 -19.01 3.08
CA GLU A 511 -29.95 -18.22 2.52
C GLU A 511 -29.42 -17.13 1.57
N GLY A 512 -28.37 -16.42 1.97
CA GLY A 512 -27.73 -15.41 1.12
C GLY A 512 -27.19 -15.98 -0.20
N LEU A 513 -26.58 -17.17 -0.16
CA LEU A 513 -26.10 -17.86 -1.37
C LEU A 513 -27.24 -18.42 -2.24
N ARG A 514 -28.43 -18.68 -1.67
CA ARG A 514 -29.60 -19.20 -2.40
C ARG A 514 -30.38 -18.11 -3.13
N ILE A 515 -30.58 -16.95 -2.50
CA ILE A 515 -31.43 -15.86 -3.01
C ILE A 515 -30.91 -15.28 -4.34
N GLU A 516 -29.60 -15.36 -4.61
CA GLU A 516 -28.97 -14.69 -5.76
C GLU A 516 -28.68 -15.61 -6.95
N ILE A 517 -28.98 -16.91 -6.86
CA ILE A 517 -29.01 -17.80 -8.03
C ILE A 517 -30.44 -17.76 -8.58
N PRO A 518 -30.73 -17.02 -9.66
CA PRO A 518 -32.06 -17.05 -10.22
C PRO A 518 -32.27 -18.45 -10.78
N THR A 519 -33.24 -19.18 -10.22
CA THR A 519 -33.86 -20.31 -10.89
C THR A 519 -34.47 -19.79 -12.18
N ARG A 520 -33.69 -19.82 -13.26
CA ARG A 520 -34.19 -19.56 -14.60
C ARG A 520 -35.16 -20.70 -14.89
N GLY A 521 -36.44 -20.37 -14.93
CA GLY A 521 -37.53 -21.32 -14.92
C GLY A 521 -37.41 -22.38 -16.01
N ASP A 522 -37.46 -23.63 -15.58
CA ASP A 522 -38.08 -24.69 -16.37
C ASP A 522 -39.38 -25.05 -15.67
N GLU A 523 -40.48 -24.66 -16.29
CA GLU A 523 -41.78 -25.27 -16.06
C GLU A 523 -41.74 -26.70 -16.61
N SER A 524 -41.53 -27.69 -15.75
CA SER A 524 -42.16 -29.00 -15.90
C SER A 524 -41.93 -29.90 -14.69
N GLY A 525 -43.04 -30.29 -14.04
CA GLY A 525 -43.28 -31.69 -13.71
C GLY A 525 -42.62 -32.27 -12.46
N ASP A 526 -43.46 -32.48 -11.47
CA ASP A 526 -43.40 -33.48 -10.40
C ASP A 526 -42.54 -33.21 -9.16
N VAL A 527 -43.28 -33.18 -8.06
CA VAL A 527 -42.86 -33.07 -6.67
C VAL A 527 -42.23 -34.40 -6.25
N ASP A 528 -40.95 -34.37 -5.92
CA ASP A 528 -40.36 -35.30 -4.95
C ASP A 528 -39.75 -34.49 -3.81
N GLU A 529 -40.51 -34.39 -2.71
CA GLU A 529 -40.01 -34.02 -1.39
C GLU A 529 -39.06 -35.13 -0.92
N ASN A 530 -37.74 -34.97 -1.15
CA ASN A 530 -36.62 -35.46 -0.32
C ASN A 530 -35.31 -35.35 -1.13
N GLY A 531 -34.73 -34.16 -1.17
CA GLY A 531 -33.43 -33.90 -1.81
C GLY A 531 -32.62 -32.89 -1.01
N GLU A 532 -31.99 -33.35 0.07
CA GLU A 532 -30.87 -32.64 0.68
C GLU A 532 -29.74 -32.49 -0.36
N PRO A 533 -29.22 -31.28 -0.65
CA PRO A 533 -27.98 -31.19 -1.40
C PRO A 533 -26.84 -31.64 -0.46
N GLU A 534 -26.23 -32.79 -0.78
CA GLU A 534 -25.10 -33.37 -0.08
C GLU A 534 -24.02 -32.30 0.23
N LEU A 535 -23.88 -31.99 1.52
CA LEU A 535 -22.63 -31.45 2.05
C LEU A 535 -21.58 -32.56 1.86
N LEU A 536 -20.56 -32.33 1.03
CA LEU A 536 -19.38 -33.18 0.95
C LEU A 536 -18.70 -33.20 2.34
N VAL A 537 -18.96 -34.27 3.09
CA VAL A 537 -18.26 -34.65 4.31
C VAL A 537 -17.15 -35.61 3.89
N ASP A 538 -15.90 -35.17 3.92
CA ASP A 538 -14.76 -36.09 3.82
C ASP A 538 -14.51 -36.70 5.20
N GLU A 539 -14.89 -37.97 5.37
CA GLU A 539 -14.37 -38.85 6.42
C GLU A 539 -13.06 -39.49 5.92
N GLU A 540 -11.92 -39.06 6.47
CA GLU A 540 -10.66 -39.80 6.30
C GLU A 540 -10.63 -41.01 7.25
N SER A 541 -10.81 -42.22 6.69
CA SER A 541 -10.46 -43.46 7.38
C SER A 541 -8.98 -43.78 7.13
N GLU A 542 -8.13 -43.56 8.14
CA GLU A 542 -6.74 -44.04 8.13
C GLU A 542 -6.70 -45.57 8.26
N THR A 543 -6.11 -46.26 7.28
CA THR A 543 -5.54 -47.59 7.50
C THR A 543 -4.02 -47.52 7.43
N LEU A 544 -3.39 -47.77 8.58
CA LEU A 544 -1.97 -47.98 8.77
C LEU A 544 -1.46 -49.11 7.88
N ASP A 545 -0.49 -48.82 7.00
CA ASP A 545 0.52 -49.83 6.68
C ASP A 545 1.92 -49.24 6.51
N ARG A 546 2.84 -49.78 7.31
CA ARG A 546 4.27 -49.45 7.33
C ARG A 546 4.94 -50.05 6.11
N ARG A 547 5.56 -49.21 5.27
CA ARG A 547 6.88 -49.54 4.67
C ARG A 547 7.62 -48.30 4.20
N ARG A 548 8.81 -48.10 4.77
CA ARG A 548 9.83 -47.15 4.34
C ARG A 548 10.17 -47.35 2.87
N SER A 549 10.15 -46.29 2.07
CA SER A 549 10.97 -46.19 0.87
C SER A 549 11.61 -44.80 0.80
N ARG A 550 12.94 -44.77 0.87
CA ARG A 550 13.79 -43.61 0.61
C ARG A 550 13.81 -43.35 -0.90
N ARG A 551 13.67 -42.09 -1.32
CA ARG A 551 14.33 -41.49 -2.51
C ARG A 551 14.14 -39.96 -2.47
N THR A 552 15.19 -39.23 -2.06
CA THR A 552 16.20 -38.51 -2.87
C THR A 552 15.70 -37.16 -3.40
N SER A 553 16.22 -36.13 -2.76
CA SER A 553 16.21 -34.72 -3.16
C SER A 553 16.83 -34.50 -4.54
N LEU A 554 16.15 -33.70 -5.36
CA LEU A 554 16.79 -32.88 -6.38
C LEU A 554 16.32 -31.44 -6.17
N ILE A 555 17.28 -30.61 -5.77
CA ILE A 555 17.18 -29.16 -5.69
C ILE A 555 17.39 -28.63 -7.11
N VAL A 556 16.45 -27.82 -7.61
CA VAL A 556 16.69 -26.87 -8.71
C VAL A 556 16.25 -25.49 -8.19
N PRO A 557 17.12 -24.47 -8.21
CA PRO A 557 16.77 -23.12 -7.80
C PRO A 557 16.24 -22.32 -9.00
N GLY A 558 15.08 -21.67 -8.83
CA GLY A 558 14.61 -20.63 -9.74
C GLY A 558 13.31 -20.93 -10.47
N ALA A 559 12.18 -20.66 -9.80
CA ALA A 559 10.93 -20.19 -10.40
C ALA A 559 10.06 -19.63 -9.26
N GLY A 560 9.76 -18.34 -9.32
CA GLY A 560 9.03 -17.61 -8.30
C GLY A 560 7.58 -18.08 -8.16
N GLY A 561 7.08 -18.01 -6.92
CA GLY A 561 5.69 -18.28 -6.60
C GLY A 561 4.76 -17.30 -7.31
N GLY A 562 3.91 -17.83 -8.18
CA GLY A 562 2.74 -17.13 -8.70
C GLY A 562 1.69 -17.02 -7.61
N GLY A 563 1.73 -15.93 -6.86
CA GLY A 563 0.55 -15.43 -6.16
C GLY A 563 -0.29 -14.68 -7.18
N ALA A 564 -1.54 -15.09 -7.38
CA ALA A 564 -2.51 -14.32 -8.15
C ALA A 564 -2.73 -12.98 -7.44
N ALA A 565 -1.96 -11.96 -7.86
CA ALA A 565 -2.20 -10.59 -7.45
C ALA A 565 -3.46 -10.12 -8.16
N LEU A 566 -4.44 -9.58 -7.41
CA LEU A 566 -5.35 -8.59 -7.98
C LEU A 566 -4.45 -7.41 -8.39
N GLU A 567 -3.96 -7.47 -9.62
CA GLU A 567 -3.56 -6.28 -10.36
C GLU A 567 -4.77 -5.35 -10.42
N THR A 568 -4.57 -4.08 -10.78
CA THR A 568 -5.63 -3.05 -10.98
C THR A 568 -6.60 -3.40 -12.13
N ALA A 569 -6.92 -4.67 -12.32
CA ALA A 569 -7.73 -5.23 -13.40
C ALA A 569 -9.03 -4.44 -13.57
N PRO A 570 -9.47 -4.23 -14.82
CA PRO A 570 -10.73 -3.56 -15.05
C PRO A 570 -11.83 -4.49 -14.56
N LEU A 571 -12.90 -3.95 -14.00
CA LEU A 571 -14.02 -4.74 -13.52
C LEU A 571 -14.91 -5.13 -14.71
N THR A 572 -14.37 -5.93 -15.63
CA THR A 572 -15.05 -6.38 -16.85
C THR A 572 -14.94 -7.89 -17.01
N PRO A 573 -16.06 -8.60 -17.27
CA PRO A 573 -16.04 -10.05 -17.47
C PRO A 573 -15.36 -10.37 -18.82
N LEU A 574 -14.31 -11.21 -18.77
CA LEU A 574 -13.70 -11.77 -19.98
C LEU A 574 -14.66 -12.79 -20.60
N VAL A 575 -15.14 -12.53 -21.82
CA VAL A 575 -15.87 -13.51 -22.63
C VAL A 575 -14.85 -14.51 -23.21
N PRO A 576 -15.04 -15.84 -23.08
CA PRO A 576 -14.19 -16.80 -23.75
C PRO A 576 -14.37 -16.67 -25.28
N ALA A 577 -13.26 -16.51 -25.99
CA ALA A 577 -13.22 -16.38 -27.43
C ALA A 577 -13.99 -17.52 -28.11
N ARG A 578 -14.98 -17.17 -28.96
CA ARG A 578 -15.68 -18.12 -29.82
C ARG A 578 -14.68 -18.66 -30.86
N LEU A 579 -14.27 -19.91 -30.70
CA LEU A 579 -13.64 -20.68 -31.79
C LEU A 579 -14.65 -20.82 -32.92
N SER A 580 -14.38 -20.17 -34.05
CA SER A 580 -15.10 -20.40 -35.30
C SER A 580 -14.81 -21.81 -35.80
N SER A 581 -15.85 -22.63 -35.91
CA SER A 581 -15.85 -23.95 -36.54
C SER A 581 -15.46 -23.85 -38.01
N VAL A 582 -14.33 -24.42 -38.39
CA VAL A 582 -13.97 -24.71 -39.78
C VAL A 582 -14.37 -26.15 -40.06
N GLU A 583 -15.33 -26.32 -40.99
CA GLU A 583 -15.69 -27.60 -41.58
C GLU A 583 -14.53 -28.07 -42.47
N ASP A 584 -14.01 -29.28 -42.19
CA ASP A 584 -12.93 -29.92 -42.94
C ASP A 584 -13.54 -31.03 -43.82
N GLU A 585 -13.57 -30.81 -45.14
CA GLU A 585 -13.90 -31.83 -46.13
C GLU A 585 -12.69 -32.75 -46.30
N GLY A 586 -12.83 -33.98 -45.80
CA GLY A 586 -11.82 -35.02 -45.96
C GLY A 586 -11.81 -35.62 -47.35
N GLU A 587 -10.62 -35.77 -47.93
CA GLU A 587 -10.34 -36.88 -48.84
C GLU A 587 -8.90 -37.39 -48.63
N VAL A 588 -8.80 -38.57 -48.01
CA VAL A 588 -7.55 -39.30 -47.75
C VAL A 588 -7.40 -40.38 -48.81
N THR A 589 -6.30 -40.33 -49.56
CA THR A 589 -5.73 -41.51 -50.22
C THR A 589 -4.24 -41.60 -49.91
N SER A 590 -3.87 -42.61 -49.14
CA SER A 590 -2.49 -43.13 -49.04
C SER A 590 -2.41 -44.41 -49.91
N PRO A 591 -1.22 -44.92 -50.30
CA PRO A 591 -0.43 -45.70 -49.34
C PRO A 591 1.11 -45.74 -49.54
N SER A 592 1.83 -45.99 -48.44
CA SER A 592 3.03 -46.88 -48.33
C SER A 592 4.33 -46.53 -49.10
N LYS A 593 5.57 -46.79 -48.64
CA LYS A 593 6.10 -47.71 -47.62
C LYS A 593 7.61 -47.44 -47.43
N ASP A 594 8.10 -47.84 -46.26
CA ASP A 594 9.42 -48.40 -45.93
C ASP A 594 10.70 -47.53 -45.80
N GLY A 595 11.38 -47.70 -44.65
CA GLY A 595 12.80 -47.33 -44.39
C GLY A 595 13.06 -46.82 -42.96
N PHE A 596 13.02 -47.67 -41.93
CA PHE A 596 14.19 -48.15 -41.16
C PHE A 596 15.19 -47.10 -40.66
N GLY A 597 15.33 -47.02 -39.33
CA GLY A 597 16.35 -46.28 -38.59
C GLY A 597 15.92 -45.99 -37.17
#